data_AF-A0A968CCM3-F1
#
_entry.id   AF-A0A968CCM3-F1
#
_cell.length_a   1.000
_cell.length_b   1.000
_cell.length_c   1.000
_cell.angle_alpha   90.00
_cell.angle_beta   90.00
_cell.angle_gamma   90.00
#
_symmetry.space_group_name_H-M   'P 1'
#
loop_
_entity.id
_entity.type
_entity.pdbx_description
1 polymer ?
#
loop_
_entity_poly.entity_id
_entity_poly.type
_entity_poly.pdbx_seq_one_letter_code
_entity_poly.pdbx_strand_id
1 'polypeptide(L)'
;MIRPPGFAGVAFGTAAEGDARTDPAARAGFIAAGAPIEWAYVSQVHGERVVEATRPGLLGDGDALFTTTPGLAITVATADCVPIGIEGRGFAAVVHAGWRGIAAGVVGATLAALRRRRLVPERAA
;
A
#
# COMPACT_ATOMS: atom_id res chain seq x y z
N MET A 1 1.56 17.10 3.09
CA MET A 1 0.80 15.88 3.44
C MET A 1 -0.29 16.28 4.42
N ILE A 2 -1.57 16.10 4.06
CA ILE A 2 -2.69 16.31 4.98
C ILE A 2 -2.63 15.20 6.03
N ARG A 3 -2.62 15.54 7.32
CA ARG A 3 -2.57 14.56 8.42
C ARG A 3 -3.94 14.47 9.08
N PRO A 4 -4.68 13.37 8.91
CA PRO A 4 -5.97 13.21 9.57
C PRO A 4 -5.83 13.08 11.10
N PRO A 5 -6.88 13.34 11.89
CA PRO A 5 -6.89 13.08 13.32
C PRO A 5 -6.51 11.62 13.63
N GLY A 6 -5.66 11.41 14.63
CA GLY A 6 -5.16 10.07 14.99
C GLY A 6 -3.98 9.56 14.15
N PHE A 7 -3.46 10.38 13.22
CA PHE A 7 -2.27 10.05 12.46
C PHE A 7 -1.01 10.03 13.36
N ALA A 8 -0.49 8.84 13.65
CA ALA A 8 0.57 8.61 14.63
C ALA A 8 1.95 9.16 14.21
N GLY A 9 2.22 9.31 12.91
CA GLY A 9 3.48 9.84 12.42
C GLY A 9 3.79 9.46 10.97
N VAL A 10 4.84 10.06 10.41
CA VAL A 10 5.46 9.64 9.15
C VAL A 10 6.89 9.24 9.45
N ALA A 11 7.33 8.09 8.94
CA ALA A 11 8.74 7.75 8.85
C ALA A 11 9.17 7.79 7.38
N PHE A 12 10.33 8.37 7.11
CA PHE A 12 10.96 8.36 5.79
C PHE A 12 12.23 7.53 5.89
N GLY A 13 12.41 6.60 4.96
CA GLY A 13 13.67 5.90 4.79
C GLY A 13 14.62 6.66 3.86
N THR A 14 15.91 6.34 3.96
CA THR A 14 16.98 6.76 3.07
C THR A 14 17.52 5.55 2.32
N ALA A 15 18.25 5.78 1.22
CA ALA A 15 18.90 4.69 0.48
C ALA A 15 19.91 3.90 1.34
N ALA A 16 20.50 4.53 2.36
CA ALA A 16 21.46 3.89 3.26
C ALA A 16 20.82 2.87 4.21
N GLU A 17 19.51 2.98 4.44
CA GLU A 17 18.76 2.10 5.33
C GLU A 17 18.25 0.83 4.63
N GLY A 18 18.51 0.69 3.32
CA GLY A 18 18.17 -0.50 2.54
C GLY A 18 16.71 -0.53 2.08
N ASP A 19 16.33 -1.65 1.44
CA ASP A 19 14.98 -1.86 0.93
C ASP A 19 14.16 -2.70 1.91
N ALA A 20 13.32 -2.05 2.72
CA ALA A 20 12.47 -2.72 3.71
C ALA A 20 11.46 -3.73 3.13
N ARG A 21 11.35 -3.86 1.80
CA ARG A 21 10.58 -4.92 1.13
C ARG A 21 11.37 -6.23 1.02
N THR A 22 12.68 -6.16 0.83
CA THR A 22 13.50 -7.34 0.52
C THR A 22 14.62 -7.57 1.52
N ASP A 23 14.96 -6.58 2.33
CA ASP A 23 16.01 -6.62 3.33
C ASP A 23 15.40 -6.74 4.75
N PRO A 24 15.60 -7.89 5.43
CA PRO A 24 15.13 -8.09 6.80
C PRO A 24 15.70 -7.10 7.82
N ALA A 25 16.93 -6.61 7.63
CA ALA A 25 17.56 -5.65 8.54
C ALA A 25 16.93 -4.27 8.40
N ALA A 26 16.77 -3.79 7.15
CA ALA A 26 16.02 -2.57 6.84
C ALA A 26 14.61 -2.63 7.44
N ARG A 27 13.93 -3.75 7.25
CA ARG A 27 12.58 -4.01 7.76
C ARG A 27 12.50 -3.95 9.28
N ALA A 28 13.44 -4.57 9.98
CA ALA A 28 13.54 -4.49 11.43
C ALA A 28 13.76 -3.05 11.91
N GLY A 29 14.53 -2.24 11.16
CA GLY A 29 14.71 -0.81 11.43
C GLY A 29 13.40 -0.02 11.44
N PHE A 30 12.54 -0.21 10.43
CA PHE A 30 11.23 0.43 10.38
C PHE A 30 10.31 0.00 11.53
N ILE A 31 10.33 -1.28 11.91
CA ILE A 31 9.57 -1.78 13.06
C ILE A 31 10.07 -1.12 14.36
N ALA A 32 11.39 -1.08 14.57
CA ALA A 32 11.98 -0.40 15.71
C ALA A 32 11.67 1.11 15.75
N ALA A 33 11.51 1.74 14.58
CA ALA A 33 11.10 3.14 14.43
C ALA A 33 9.59 3.38 14.60
N GLY A 34 8.81 2.34 14.94
CA GLY A 34 7.40 2.46 15.28
C GLY A 34 6.42 1.95 14.21
N ALA A 35 6.89 1.26 13.16
CA ALA A 35 5.98 0.52 12.29
C ALA A 35 5.35 -0.65 13.10
N PRO A 36 4.02 -0.67 13.29
CA PRO A 36 3.41 -1.43 14.38
C PRO A 36 3.32 -2.94 14.15
N ILE A 37 3.46 -3.42 12.90
CA ILE A 37 3.20 -4.81 12.51
C ILE A 37 3.96 -5.22 11.25
N GLU A 38 4.02 -6.54 11.01
CA GLU A 38 4.30 -7.14 9.71
C GLU A 38 3.30 -6.65 8.65
N TRP A 39 3.79 -6.31 7.45
CA TRP A 39 2.97 -5.81 6.34
C TRP A 39 3.01 -6.71 5.10
N ALA A 40 1.93 -6.64 4.32
CA ALA A 40 1.82 -7.18 2.97
C ALA A 40 2.31 -6.19 1.92
N TYR A 41 3.02 -6.68 0.91
CA TYR A 41 3.53 -5.87 -0.19
C TYR A 41 3.59 -6.68 -1.50
N VAL A 42 3.85 -5.97 -2.60
CA VAL A 42 3.96 -6.53 -3.96
C VAL A 42 5.30 -6.15 -4.59
N SER A 43 5.71 -6.94 -5.58
CA SER A 43 6.75 -6.57 -6.52
C SER A 43 6.16 -5.55 -7.51
N GLN A 44 6.50 -4.27 -7.30
CA GLN A 44 5.97 -3.14 -8.08
C GLN A 44 6.62 -3.08 -9.45
N VAL A 45 5.82 -3.31 -10.49
CA VAL A 45 6.28 -3.42 -11.89
C VAL A 45 5.76 -2.27 -12.76
N HIS A 46 5.19 -1.23 -12.16
CA HIS A 46 4.59 -0.07 -12.83
C HIS A 46 3.45 -0.46 -13.80
N GLY A 47 2.70 -1.51 -13.47
CA GLY A 47 1.50 -1.96 -14.16
C GLY A 47 0.21 -1.55 -13.45
N GLU A 48 -0.85 -2.33 -13.67
CA GLU A 48 -2.19 -2.08 -13.13
C GLU A 48 -2.75 -3.19 -12.23
N ARG A 49 -1.94 -4.23 -11.99
CA ARG A 49 -2.39 -5.43 -11.29
C ARG A 49 -2.67 -5.13 -9.82
N VAL A 50 -3.85 -5.52 -9.37
CA VAL A 50 -4.36 -5.34 -8.01
C VAL A 50 -4.36 -6.69 -7.29
N VAL A 51 -3.81 -6.72 -6.08
CA VAL A 51 -3.74 -7.92 -5.24
C VAL A 51 -4.57 -7.73 -3.98
N GLU A 52 -5.32 -8.77 -3.60
CA GLU A 52 -5.97 -8.80 -2.29
C GLU A 52 -5.02 -9.41 -1.27
N ALA A 53 -4.71 -8.65 -0.22
CA ALA A 53 -3.85 -9.09 0.85
C ALA A 53 -4.67 -9.79 1.95
N THR A 54 -4.31 -11.03 2.24
CA THR A 54 -4.89 -11.82 3.34
C THR A 54 -3.85 -12.25 4.37
N ARG A 55 -2.57 -11.98 4.12
CA ARG A 55 -1.42 -12.30 4.97
C ARG A 55 -0.27 -11.30 4.73
N PRO A 56 0.67 -11.14 5.69
CA PRO A 56 1.87 -10.33 5.45
C PRO A 56 2.85 -10.99 4.46
N GLY A 57 3.87 -10.22 4.06
CA GLY A 57 4.94 -10.63 3.15
C GLY A 57 4.67 -10.30 1.68
N LEU A 58 5.56 -10.80 0.81
CA LEU A 58 5.44 -10.63 -0.65
C LEU A 58 4.27 -11.45 -1.20
N LEU A 59 3.41 -10.79 -1.98
CA LEU A 59 2.22 -11.38 -2.61
C LEU A 59 2.33 -11.52 -4.15
N GLY A 60 3.55 -11.42 -4.67
CA GLY A 60 3.85 -11.48 -6.11
C GLY A 60 3.83 -10.10 -6.78
N ASP A 61 3.73 -10.10 -8.12
CA ASP A 61 3.71 -8.86 -8.89
C ASP A 61 2.38 -8.11 -8.74
N GLY A 62 2.46 -6.78 -8.66
CA GLY A 62 1.32 -5.89 -8.56
C GLY A 62 1.71 -4.45 -8.25
N ASP A 63 0.79 -3.53 -8.46
CA ASP A 63 0.98 -2.11 -8.17
C ASP A 63 -0.15 -1.53 -7.30
N ALA A 64 -1.07 -2.39 -6.85
CA ALA A 64 -2.07 -2.02 -5.86
C ALA A 64 -2.38 -3.20 -4.94
N LEU A 65 -2.71 -2.88 -3.70
CA LEU A 65 -3.15 -3.82 -2.68
C LEU A 65 -4.46 -3.35 -2.07
N PHE A 66 -5.34 -4.28 -1.73
CA PHE A 66 -6.43 -4.02 -0.78
C PHE A 66 -6.55 -5.16 0.22
N THR A 67 -7.11 -4.87 1.39
CA THR A 67 -7.37 -5.87 2.44
C THR A 67 -8.69 -5.58 3.12
N THR A 68 -9.38 -6.65 3.51
CA THR A 68 -10.50 -6.61 4.48
C THR A 68 -10.12 -7.28 5.80
N THR A 69 -8.87 -7.73 5.95
CA THR A 69 -8.37 -8.41 7.15
C THR A 69 -8.01 -7.38 8.21
N PRO A 70 -8.73 -7.31 9.35
CA PRO A 70 -8.39 -6.40 10.43
C PRO A 70 -6.98 -6.68 10.96
N GLY A 71 -6.21 -5.61 11.20
CA GLY A 71 -4.85 -5.71 11.72
C GLY A 71 -3.79 -6.15 10.70
N LEU A 72 -4.12 -6.28 9.41
CA LEU A 72 -3.13 -6.48 8.35
C LEU A 72 -2.75 -5.16 7.69
N ALA A 73 -1.49 -4.73 7.83
CA ALA A 73 -0.95 -3.60 7.08
C ALA A 73 -0.73 -3.98 5.62
N ILE A 74 -1.05 -3.06 4.72
CA ILE A 74 -0.71 -3.12 3.28
C ILE A 74 0.18 -1.93 2.95
N THR A 75 1.17 -2.14 2.07
CA THR A 75 2.13 -1.09 1.74
C THR A 75 2.44 -1.04 0.24
N VAL A 76 2.77 0.17 -0.22
CA VAL A 76 3.45 0.41 -1.49
C VAL A 76 4.67 1.26 -1.20
N ALA A 77 5.79 0.98 -1.87
CA ALA A 77 6.96 1.84 -1.82
C ALA A 77 6.84 2.91 -2.90
N THR A 78 7.36 4.10 -2.64
CA THR A 78 7.45 5.14 -3.65
C THR A 78 8.69 5.99 -3.47
N ALA A 79 9.24 6.43 -4.59
CA ALA A 79 10.09 7.60 -4.74
C ALA A 79 9.58 8.29 -6.02
N ASP A 80 9.01 9.49 -5.88
CA ASP A 80 8.35 10.30 -6.92
C ASP A 80 6.99 9.80 -7.45
N CYS A 81 6.74 8.50 -7.55
CA CYS A 81 5.43 7.98 -7.96
C CYS A 81 4.33 8.38 -6.97
N VAL A 82 3.08 8.51 -7.42
CA VAL A 82 1.98 8.98 -6.56
C VAL A 82 1.44 7.81 -5.72
N PRO A 83 1.57 7.80 -4.38
CA PRO A 83 0.86 6.84 -3.56
C PRO A 83 -0.59 7.29 -3.38
N ILE A 84 -1.55 6.39 -3.59
CA ILE A 84 -2.97 6.68 -3.37
C ILE A 84 -3.51 5.71 -2.33
N GLY A 85 -4.06 6.25 -1.24
CA GLY A 85 -4.85 5.50 -0.27
C GLY A 85 -6.34 5.56 -0.63
N ILE A 86 -7.04 4.44 -0.51
CA ILE A 86 -8.49 4.36 -0.66
C ILE A 86 -9.01 3.55 0.51
N GLU A 87 -9.98 4.08 1.26
CA GLU A 87 -10.58 3.38 2.39
C GLU A 87 -12.11 3.44 2.34
N GLY A 88 -12.73 2.63 3.17
CA GLY A 88 -14.13 2.70 3.52
C GLY A 88 -14.41 1.70 4.64
N ARG A 89 -15.69 1.51 4.97
CA ARG A 89 -16.09 0.57 6.02
C ARG A 89 -15.50 -0.83 5.81
N GLY A 90 -14.58 -1.21 6.69
CA GLY A 90 -14.05 -2.58 6.80
C GLY A 90 -12.97 -2.94 5.76
N PHE A 91 -12.40 -1.97 5.05
CA PHE A 91 -11.29 -2.22 4.13
C PHE A 91 -10.36 -1.03 3.97
N ALA A 92 -9.14 -1.32 3.54
CA ALA A 92 -8.19 -0.32 3.06
C ALA A 92 -7.55 -0.81 1.76
N ALA A 93 -7.14 0.12 0.91
CA ALA A 93 -6.35 -0.11 -0.29
C ALA A 93 -5.25 0.94 -0.44
N VAL A 94 -4.12 0.52 -1.01
CA VAL A 94 -3.01 1.38 -1.36
C VAL A 94 -2.58 1.11 -2.80
N VAL A 95 -2.25 2.17 -3.53
CA VAL A 95 -1.91 2.10 -4.95
C VAL A 95 -0.60 2.83 -5.21
N HIS A 96 0.31 2.16 -5.91
CA HIS A 96 1.49 2.74 -6.52
C HIS A 96 1.13 3.26 -7.91
N ALA A 97 0.90 4.56 -8.03
CA ALA A 97 0.51 5.18 -9.28
C ALA A 97 1.69 5.90 -9.93
N GLY A 98 2.61 5.12 -10.50
CA GLY A 98 3.60 5.64 -11.45
C GLY A 98 2.96 5.98 -12.80
N TRP A 99 3.63 6.77 -13.63
CA TRP A 99 3.06 7.26 -14.91
C TRP A 99 2.56 6.13 -15.83
N ARG A 100 3.27 5.00 -15.89
CA ARG A 100 2.86 3.81 -16.67
C ARG A 100 1.62 3.14 -16.10
N GLY A 101 1.56 2.99 -14.77
CA GLY A 101 0.40 2.42 -14.09
C GLY A 101 -0.83 3.31 -14.21
N ILE A 102 -0.66 4.63 -14.17
CA ILE A 102 -1.74 5.60 -14.44
C ILE A 102 -2.25 5.44 -15.88
N ALA A 103 -1.35 5.39 -16.86
CA ALA A 103 -1.71 5.22 -18.27
C ALA A 103 -2.40 3.87 -18.54
N ALA A 104 -2.00 2.81 -17.84
CA ALA A 104 -2.65 1.50 -17.91
C ALA A 104 -4.05 1.51 -17.26
N GLY A 105 -4.19 2.23 -16.13
CA GLY A 105 -5.47 2.40 -15.45
C GLY A 105 -5.51 1.80 -14.04
N VAL A 106 -4.38 1.75 -13.32
CA VAL A 106 -4.24 1.12 -12.00
C VAL A 106 -5.28 1.58 -10.97
N VAL A 107 -5.66 2.87 -10.98
CA VAL A 107 -6.70 3.40 -10.08
C VAL A 107 -8.07 2.83 -10.44
N GLY A 108 -8.40 2.78 -11.73
CA GLY A 108 -9.64 2.19 -12.23
C GLY A 108 -9.70 0.69 -11.95
N ALA A 109 -8.60 -0.03 -12.16
CA ALA A 109 -8.47 -1.45 -11.83
C ALA A 109 -8.70 -1.70 -10.33
N THR A 110 -8.17 -0.83 -9.47
CA THR A 110 -8.35 -0.91 -8.01
C THR A 110 -9.81 -0.71 -7.62
N LEU A 111 -10.46 0.34 -8.13
CA LEU A 111 -11.89 0.58 -7.89
C LEU A 111 -12.76 -0.58 -8.42
N ALA A 112 -12.41 -1.16 -9.57
CA ALA A 112 -13.11 -2.33 -10.10
C ALA A 112 -12.94 -3.56 -9.19
N ALA A 113 -11.76 -3.79 -8.62
CA ALA A 113 -11.51 -4.86 -7.67
C ALA A 113 -12.34 -4.71 -6.38
N LEU A 114 -12.37 -3.51 -5.81
CA LEU A 114 -13.18 -3.19 -4.65
C LEU A 114 -14.68 -3.39 -4.93
N ARG A 115 -15.17 -2.91 -6.08
CA ARG A 115 -16.58 -3.10 -6.50
C ARG A 115 -16.95 -4.57 -6.66
N ARG A 116 -16.07 -5.42 -7.21
CA ARG A 116 -16.31 -6.88 -7.30
C ARG A 116 -16.48 -7.52 -5.92
N ARG A 117 -15.81 -6.97 -4.89
CA ARG A 117 -15.96 -7.36 -3.48
C ARG A 117 -17.10 -6.62 -2.75
N ARG A 118 -17.89 -5.80 -3.46
CA ARG A 118 -18.95 -4.95 -2.90
C ARG A 118 -18.44 -3.97 -1.83
N LEU A 119 -17.18 -3.57 -1.95
CA LEU A 119 -16.53 -2.59 -1.09
C LEU A 119 -16.74 -1.19 -1.69
N VAL A 120 -17.21 -0.25 -0.87
CA VAL A 120 -17.58 1.09 -1.30
C VAL A 120 -16.63 2.09 -0.65
N PRO A 121 -15.80 2.82 -1.43
CA PRO A 121 -14.95 3.88 -0.89
C PRO A 121 -15.75 4.98 -0.22
N GLU A 122 -15.25 5.47 0.90
CA GLU A 122 -15.78 6.66 1.56
C GLU A 122 -15.10 7.92 1.00
N ARG A 123 -15.80 9.06 1.07
CA ARG A 123 -15.18 10.32 0.66
C ARG A 123 -14.10 10.68 1.66
N ALA A 124 -12.93 11.08 1.16
CA ALA A 124 -11.92 11.72 1.98
C ALA A 124 -12.56 12.94 2.68
N ALA A 125 -12.43 12.98 4.00
CA ALA A 125 -12.91 14.06 4.85
C ALA A 125 -12.05 15.33 4.71
#